data_AF-A0A7Z9XS78-F1
#
_entry.id   AF-A0A7Z9XS78-F1
#
_cell.length_a   1.000
_cell.length_b   1.000
_cell.length_c   1.000
_cell.angle_alpha   90.00
_cell.angle_beta   90.00
_cell.angle_gamma   90.00
#
_symmetry.space_group_name_H-M   'P 1'
#
loop_
_entity.id
_entity.type
_entity.pdbx_description
1 polymer ?
#
loop_
_entity_poly.entity_id
_entity_poly.type
_entity_poly.pdbx_seq_one_letter_code
_entity_poly.pdbx_strand_id
1 'polypeptide(L)'
;MSAGNKKTLQKLTRGLRSQYPLYYFLGWEEERMENLLSMLVETLYKGQGKLITWSATRGFDDQETSLSEPLQALSRIRGEENPAVYLLKDLPLWFDNHPELIRGLRDLYYHLLGKHVYVFVSHPVLKMPEALKKEMFLVEMALPSEQDILAQLHKNNGQGHVPDEDTLYHMSVAMKGLSLNEVGHLQRRLYTMPDLKLRAAMAEIQEEKSQILAKESVLRFYPPQRSLDDIGGLD
;
A
#
# COMPACT_ATOMS: atom_id res chain seq x y z
N MET A 1 1.45 -17.45 -6.37
CA MET A 1 1.85 -16.04 -6.13
C MET A 1 2.26 -15.41 -7.44
N SER A 2 1.79 -14.20 -7.71
CA SER A 2 2.05 -13.46 -8.95
C SER A 2 3.45 -12.84 -9.02
N ALA A 3 3.88 -12.43 -10.21
CA ALA A 3 5.17 -11.78 -10.44
C ALA A 3 5.33 -10.45 -9.67
N GLY A 4 4.27 -9.65 -9.56
CA GLY A 4 4.28 -8.36 -8.84
C GLY A 4 4.49 -8.57 -7.34
N ASN A 5 3.72 -9.48 -6.75
CA ASN A 5 3.86 -9.86 -5.35
C ASN A 5 5.23 -10.48 -5.07
N LYS A 6 5.78 -11.27 -6.00
CA LYS A 6 7.12 -11.87 -5.86
C LYS A 6 8.23 -10.82 -5.77
N LYS A 7 8.17 -9.74 -6.57
CA LYS A 7 9.17 -8.66 -6.50
C LYS A 7 9.10 -7.90 -5.18
N THR A 8 7.90 -7.56 -4.72
CA THR A 8 7.69 -6.91 -3.41
C THR A 8 8.16 -7.81 -2.27
N LEU A 9 7.81 -9.10 -2.31
CA LEU A 9 8.23 -10.08 -1.31
C LEU A 9 9.75 -10.26 -1.27
N GLN A 10 10.43 -10.26 -2.42
CA GLN A 10 11.89 -10.29 -2.48
C GLN A 10 12.52 -9.06 -1.80
N LYS A 11 11.98 -7.85 -2.03
CA LYS A 11 12.42 -6.62 -1.33
C LYS A 11 12.19 -6.75 0.18
N LEU A 12 11.01 -7.20 0.60
CA LEU A 12 10.67 -7.43 2.01
C LEU A 12 11.63 -8.41 2.68
N THR A 13 11.86 -9.57 2.06
CA THR A 13 12.79 -10.58 2.60
C THR A 13 14.22 -10.05 2.72
N ARG A 14 14.67 -9.21 1.78
CA ARG A 14 15.99 -8.56 1.86
C ARG A 14 16.08 -7.60 3.04
N GLY A 15 15.05 -6.78 3.26
CA GLY A 15 14.99 -5.88 4.40
C GLY A 15 15.04 -6.62 5.73
N LEU A 16 14.24 -7.69 5.86
CA LEU A 16 14.22 -8.53 7.07
C LEU A 16 15.58 -9.19 7.35
N ARG A 17 16.26 -9.70 6.32
CA ARG A 17 17.63 -10.23 6.46
C ARG A 17 18.64 -9.19 6.91
N SER A 18 18.37 -7.93 6.62
CA SER A 18 19.20 -6.79 7.03
C SER A 18 18.82 -6.25 8.42
N GLN A 19 17.89 -6.93 9.11
CA GLN A 19 17.45 -6.65 10.49
C GLN A 19 16.93 -5.23 10.73
N TYR A 20 16.39 -4.58 9.69
CA TYR A 20 15.64 -3.33 9.90
C TYR A 20 14.35 -3.65 10.67
N PRO A 21 14.08 -3.01 11.82
CA PRO A 21 12.81 -3.14 12.50
C PRO A 21 11.72 -2.22 11.93
N LEU A 22 12.11 -1.13 11.25
CA LEU A 22 11.17 -0.15 10.68
C LEU A 22 11.19 -0.16 9.14
N TYR A 23 9.99 -0.10 8.57
CA TYR A 23 9.74 -0.12 7.14
C TYR A 23 8.78 0.99 6.74
N TYR A 24 9.02 1.55 5.56
CA TYR A 24 8.04 2.40 4.87
C TYR A 24 7.45 1.62 3.72
N PHE A 25 6.15 1.30 3.77
CA PHE A 25 5.43 0.59 2.73
C PHE A 25 4.70 1.59 1.83
N LEU A 26 5.33 1.95 0.72
CA LEU A 26 4.82 2.92 -0.24
C LEU A 26 3.84 2.25 -1.22
N GLY A 27 2.59 2.69 -1.27
CA GLY A 27 1.61 2.20 -2.24
C GLY A 27 0.15 2.52 -1.88
N TRP A 28 -0.75 2.29 -2.83
CA TRP A 28 -2.18 2.62 -2.72
C TRP A 28 -3.06 1.46 -2.24
N GLU A 29 -2.57 0.22 -2.31
CA GLU A 29 -3.41 -0.98 -2.19
C GLU A 29 -3.28 -1.64 -0.82
N GLU A 30 -3.93 -1.08 0.20
CA GLU A 30 -3.86 -1.55 1.58
C GLU A 30 -4.17 -3.04 1.75
N GLU A 31 -5.25 -3.54 1.14
CA GLU A 31 -5.64 -4.95 1.26
C GLU A 31 -4.54 -5.89 0.72
N ARG A 32 -3.90 -5.50 -0.38
CA ARG A 32 -2.76 -6.27 -0.91
C ARG A 32 -1.53 -6.15 0.00
N MET A 33 -1.32 -5.00 0.66
CA MET A 33 -0.22 -4.85 1.62
C MET A 33 -0.42 -5.77 2.82
N GLU A 34 -1.64 -5.78 3.38
CA GLU A 34 -2.02 -6.66 4.48
C GLU A 34 -1.84 -8.13 4.09
N ASN A 35 -2.38 -8.55 2.94
CA ASN A 35 -2.22 -9.92 2.45
C ASN A 35 -0.75 -10.32 2.29
N LEU A 36 0.09 -9.42 1.76
CA LEU A 36 1.54 -9.66 1.64
C LEU A 36 2.22 -9.79 3.01
N LEU A 37 1.87 -8.93 3.97
CA LEU A 37 2.42 -8.97 5.31
C LEU A 37 1.91 -10.19 6.10
N SER A 38 0.67 -10.62 5.91
CA SER A 38 0.13 -11.84 6.51
C SER A 38 0.91 -13.07 6.05
N MET A 39 1.12 -13.22 4.73
CA MET A 39 1.97 -14.31 4.18
C MET A 39 3.41 -14.22 4.71
N LEU A 40 3.93 -13.00 4.88
CA LEU A 40 5.25 -12.77 5.44
C LEU A 40 5.34 -13.23 6.89
N VAL A 41 4.36 -12.88 7.72
CA VAL A 41 4.24 -13.28 9.14
C VAL A 41 4.20 -14.79 9.26
N GLU A 42 3.36 -15.46 8.48
CA GLU A 42 3.26 -16.93 8.45
C GLU A 42 4.62 -17.57 8.15
N THR A 43 5.32 -17.07 7.14
CA THR A 43 6.63 -17.58 6.72
C THR A 43 7.73 -17.28 7.74
N LEU A 44 7.77 -16.05 8.25
CA LEU A 44 8.82 -15.54 9.12
C LEU A 44 8.78 -16.17 10.51
N TYR A 45 7.58 -16.36 11.05
CA TYR A 45 7.37 -16.86 12.41
C TYR A 45 6.80 -18.27 12.46
N LYS A 46 6.74 -18.97 11.32
CA LYS A 46 6.21 -20.35 11.22
C LYS A 46 4.81 -20.49 11.85
N GLY A 47 3.96 -19.51 11.62
CA GLY A 47 2.59 -19.44 12.14
C GLY A 47 2.44 -19.00 13.62
N GLN A 48 3.51 -18.64 14.31
CA GLN A 48 3.45 -18.22 15.73
C GLN A 48 3.31 -16.70 15.92
N GLY A 49 3.51 -15.91 14.87
CA GLY A 49 3.38 -14.46 14.95
C GLY A 49 2.06 -13.95 14.41
N LYS A 50 1.79 -12.68 14.65
CA LYS A 50 0.57 -11.99 14.22
C LYS A 50 0.87 -10.76 13.35
N LEU A 51 0.00 -10.50 12.38
CA LEU A 51 -0.13 -9.19 11.76
C LEU A 51 -1.16 -8.40 12.59
N ILE A 52 -0.80 -7.19 13.02
CA ILE A 52 -1.71 -6.26 13.68
C ILE A 52 -1.75 -4.98 12.86
N THR A 53 -2.94 -4.54 12.49
CA THR A 53 -3.11 -3.28 11.75
C THR A 53 -3.59 -2.17 12.67
N TRP A 54 -3.19 -0.94 12.36
CA TRP A 54 -3.61 0.26 13.07
C TRP A 54 -4.07 1.33 12.08
N SER A 55 -5.11 2.07 12.45
CA SER A 55 -5.53 3.29 11.75
C SER A 55 -5.99 4.35 12.75
N ALA A 56 -5.84 5.62 12.40
CA ALA A 56 -6.28 6.74 13.25
C ALA A 56 -7.79 6.74 13.54
N THR A 57 -8.61 6.01 12.78
CA THR A 57 -10.06 5.92 13.00
C THR A 57 -10.48 4.73 13.86
N ARG A 58 -9.69 3.65 13.90
CA ARG A 58 -10.07 2.39 14.59
C ARG A 58 -9.12 1.99 15.72
N GLY A 59 -7.96 2.63 15.83
CA GLY A 59 -6.87 2.10 16.66
C GLY A 59 -6.36 0.78 16.06
N PHE A 60 -5.97 -0.16 16.92
CA PHE A 60 -5.53 -1.49 16.51
C PHE A 60 -6.70 -2.46 16.32
N ASP A 61 -6.59 -3.36 15.34
CA ASP A 61 -7.62 -4.34 15.00
C ASP A 61 -7.75 -5.53 15.98
N ASP A 62 -6.76 -5.75 16.84
CA ASP A 62 -6.74 -6.82 17.84
C ASP A 62 -7.20 -6.38 19.24
N GLN A 63 -7.80 -5.19 19.37
CA GLN A 63 -8.31 -4.65 20.65
C GLN A 63 -9.67 -3.98 20.49
N GLU A 64 -10.50 -4.09 21.54
CA GLU A 64 -11.80 -3.41 21.58
C GLU A 64 -11.70 -1.92 21.92
N THR A 65 -10.67 -1.53 22.71
CA THR A 65 -10.44 -0.13 23.05
C THR A 65 -9.64 0.56 21.94
N SER A 66 -10.22 1.60 21.33
CA SER A 66 -9.57 2.36 20.26
C SER A 66 -8.38 3.15 20.81
N LEU A 67 -7.17 2.63 20.60
CA LEU A 67 -5.92 3.37 20.79
C LEU A 67 -5.55 4.08 19.49
N SER A 68 -6.33 5.10 19.11
CA SER A 68 -6.19 5.84 17.85
C SER A 68 -5.12 6.93 17.84
N GLU A 69 -4.50 7.23 19.00
CA GLU A 69 -3.45 8.24 19.10
C GLU A 69 -2.08 7.69 18.68
N PRO A 70 -1.38 8.31 17.70
CA PRO A 70 -0.11 7.81 17.17
C PRO A 70 0.96 7.47 18.21
N LEU A 71 1.19 8.35 19.20
CA LEU A 71 2.19 8.12 20.24
C LEU A 71 1.81 6.98 21.18
N GLN A 72 0.52 6.82 21.48
CA GLN A 72 0.03 5.69 22.27
C GLN A 72 0.22 4.38 21.50
N ALA A 73 0.01 4.41 20.17
CA ALA A 73 0.29 3.28 19.30
C ALA A 73 1.78 2.86 19.36
N LEU A 74 2.71 3.81 19.27
CA LEU A 74 4.14 3.50 19.41
C LEU A 74 4.49 2.94 20.80
N SER A 75 3.89 3.49 21.86
CA SER A 75 4.08 3.00 23.23
C SER A 75 3.63 1.55 23.39
N ARG A 76 2.49 1.18 22.81
CA ARG A 76 1.99 -0.20 22.79
C ARG A 76 2.96 -1.13 22.07
N ILE A 77 3.41 -0.76 20.87
CA ILE A 77 4.34 -1.58 20.07
C ILE A 77 5.66 -1.80 20.82
N ARG A 78 6.14 -0.77 21.54
CA ARG A 78 7.34 -0.87 22.38
C ARG A 78 7.19 -1.94 23.46
N GLY A 79 5.99 -2.13 24.00
CA GLY A 79 5.69 -3.17 24.99
C GLY A 79 5.44 -4.56 24.40
N GLU A 80 5.51 -4.75 23.07
CA GLU A 80 5.30 -6.07 22.47
C GLU A 80 6.47 -7.01 22.77
N GLU A 81 6.14 -8.16 23.35
CA GLU A 81 7.09 -9.22 23.69
C GLU A 81 7.01 -10.40 22.71
N ASN A 82 5.86 -10.58 22.05
CA ASN A 82 5.64 -11.69 21.14
C ASN A 82 6.04 -11.34 19.70
N PRO A 83 6.41 -12.34 18.88
CA PRO A 83 6.66 -12.11 17.47
C PRO A 83 5.47 -11.46 16.75
N ALA A 84 5.68 -10.28 16.18
CA ALA A 84 4.62 -9.51 15.55
C ALA A 84 5.11 -8.69 14.36
N VAL A 85 4.18 -8.40 13.46
CA VAL A 85 4.33 -7.36 12.43
C VAL A 85 3.19 -6.36 12.62
N TYR A 86 3.54 -5.09 12.71
CA TYR A 86 2.60 -3.98 12.81
C TYR A 86 2.49 -3.25 11.48
N LEU A 87 1.28 -2.93 11.04
CA LEU A 87 1.01 -2.05 9.89
C LEU A 87 0.27 -0.80 10.36
N LEU A 88 0.97 0.33 10.40
CA LEU A 88 0.44 1.63 10.79
C LEU A 88 0.04 2.42 9.54
N LYS A 89 -1.26 2.42 9.24
CA LYS A 89 -1.82 3.05 8.06
C LYS A 89 -1.88 4.56 8.21
N ASP A 90 -1.39 5.26 7.20
CA ASP A 90 -1.39 6.72 7.08
C ASP A 90 -0.70 7.47 8.23
N LEU A 91 0.09 6.78 9.07
CA LEU A 91 0.93 7.42 10.09
C LEU A 91 1.79 8.55 9.51
N PRO A 92 2.35 8.46 8.27
CA PRO A 92 3.12 9.55 7.69
C PRO A 92 2.39 10.88 7.51
N LEU A 93 1.05 10.91 7.55
CA LEU A 93 0.28 12.16 7.53
C LEU A 93 0.57 13.05 8.75
N TRP A 94 1.03 12.46 9.85
CA TRP A 94 1.27 13.17 11.11
C TRP A 94 2.67 13.76 11.22
N PHE A 95 3.61 13.45 10.31
CA PHE A 95 5.01 13.85 10.52
C PHE A 95 5.27 15.35 10.49
N ASP A 96 4.54 16.12 9.68
CA ASP A 96 4.85 17.53 9.46
C ASP A 96 4.62 18.39 10.71
N ASN A 97 3.71 18.00 11.60
CA ASN A 97 3.32 18.78 12.79
C ASN A 97 3.63 18.08 14.12
N HIS A 98 4.27 16.90 14.09
CA HIS A 98 4.49 16.06 15.28
C HIS A 98 5.95 15.57 15.36
N PRO A 99 6.92 16.46 15.68
CA PRO A 99 8.32 16.08 15.84
C PRO A 99 8.55 15.00 16.91
N GLU A 100 7.71 14.97 17.94
CA GLU A 100 7.70 13.94 18.98
C GLU A 100 7.36 12.56 18.43
N LEU A 101 6.53 12.46 17.39
CA LEU A 101 6.24 11.19 16.71
C LEU A 101 7.45 10.69 15.93
N ILE A 102 8.17 11.59 15.27
CA ILE A 102 9.42 11.28 14.56
C ILE A 102 10.46 10.76 15.55
N ARG A 103 10.64 11.45 16.69
CA ARG A 103 11.53 11.02 17.77
C ARG A 103 11.10 9.66 18.33
N GLY A 104 9.80 9.47 18.58
CA GLY A 104 9.23 8.21 19.06
C GLY A 104 9.50 7.03 18.14
N LEU A 105 9.37 7.21 16.82
CA LEU A 105 9.74 6.18 15.83
C LEU A 105 11.23 5.86 15.88
N ARG A 106 12.10 6.87 15.99
CA ARG A 106 13.55 6.62 16.10
C ARG A 106 13.91 5.90 17.41
N ASP A 107 13.25 6.20 18.51
CA ASP A 107 13.45 5.47 19.77
C ASP A 107 12.96 4.03 19.66
N LEU A 108 11.81 3.84 18.99
CA LEU A 108 11.27 2.52 18.70
C LEU A 108 12.22 1.71 17.81
N TYR A 109 12.85 2.32 16.80
CA TYR A 109 13.87 1.65 15.98
C TYR A 109 14.94 0.99 16.84
N TYR A 110 15.61 1.75 17.72
CA TYR A 110 16.69 1.20 18.55
C TYR A 110 16.18 0.17 19.56
N HIS A 111 14.96 0.35 20.06
CA HIS A 111 14.34 -0.59 20.99
C HIS A 111 14.01 -1.94 20.35
N LEU A 112 13.68 -1.96 19.05
CA LEU A 112 13.29 -3.15 18.31
C LEU A 112 14.47 -3.88 17.63
N LEU A 113 15.68 -3.33 17.68
CA LEU A 113 16.86 -4.01 17.12
C LEU A 113 17.06 -5.39 17.76
N GLY A 114 17.20 -6.42 16.91
CA GLY A 114 17.36 -7.81 17.33
C GLY A 114 16.09 -8.47 17.89
N LYS A 115 14.96 -7.75 17.97
CA LYS A 115 13.67 -8.33 18.34
C LYS A 115 12.95 -8.93 17.14
N HIS A 116 11.94 -9.74 17.41
CA HIS A 116 11.02 -10.29 16.42
C HIS A 116 9.76 -9.43 16.26
N VAL A 117 9.93 -8.11 16.27
CA VAL A 117 8.83 -7.16 16.10
C VAL A 117 9.23 -6.19 15.00
N TYR A 118 8.44 -6.15 13.92
CA TYR A 118 8.68 -5.26 12.78
C TYR A 118 7.50 -4.31 12.61
N VAL A 119 7.79 -3.06 12.24
CA VAL A 119 6.78 -2.01 12.07
C VAL A 119 6.85 -1.47 10.66
N PHE A 120 5.73 -1.53 9.98
CA PHE A 120 5.50 -0.94 8.66
C PHE A 120 4.64 0.29 8.85
N VAL A 121 5.07 1.43 8.33
CA VAL A 121 4.19 2.59 8.11
C VAL A 121 3.80 2.59 6.64
N SER A 122 2.51 2.73 6.32
CA SER A 122 2.06 2.78 4.93
C SER A 122 1.47 4.13 4.57
N HIS A 123 1.70 4.55 3.34
CA HIS A 123 1.07 5.73 2.73
C HIS A 123 1.27 5.67 1.21
N PRO A 124 0.34 6.21 0.39
CA PRO A 124 0.47 6.20 -1.07
C PRO A 124 1.58 7.11 -1.63
N VAL A 125 1.95 8.16 -0.89
CA VAL A 125 3.01 9.10 -1.24
C VAL A 125 4.17 9.00 -0.25
N LEU A 126 5.41 9.13 -0.71
CA LEU A 126 6.57 9.07 0.18
C LEU A 126 6.70 10.38 0.98
N LYS A 127 6.29 10.33 2.25
CA LYS A 127 6.42 11.40 3.25
C LYS A 127 7.39 10.96 4.33
N MET A 128 8.69 10.87 4.01
CA MET A 128 9.70 10.41 4.96
C MET A 128 10.55 11.58 5.48
N PRO A 129 10.49 11.89 6.79
CA PRO A 129 11.33 12.92 7.40
C PRO A 129 12.82 12.59 7.27
N GLU A 130 13.65 13.62 7.12
CA GLU A 130 15.11 13.47 7.00
C GLU A 130 15.70 12.61 8.13
N ALA A 131 15.21 12.83 9.35
CA ALA A 131 15.66 12.14 10.56
C ALA A 131 15.33 10.63 10.60
N LEU A 132 14.51 10.11 9.68
CA LEU A 132 14.14 8.70 9.59
C LEU A 132 14.71 8.00 8.35
N LYS A 133 15.35 8.73 7.43
CA LYS A 133 15.87 8.17 6.17
C LYS A 133 16.92 7.07 6.34
N LYS A 134 17.64 7.06 7.48
CA LYS A 134 18.68 6.05 7.76
C LYS A 134 18.14 4.87 8.57
N GLU A 135 17.06 5.07 9.31
CA GLU A 135 16.46 4.08 10.20
C GLU A 135 15.33 3.26 9.52
N MET A 136 14.75 3.74 8.42
CA MET A 136 13.64 3.06 7.74
C MET A 136 14.04 2.39 6.43
N PHE A 137 13.61 1.14 6.24
CA PHE A 137 13.74 0.44 4.97
C PHE A 137 12.54 0.71 4.05
N LEU A 138 12.78 1.28 2.86
CA LEU A 138 11.73 1.58 1.89
C LEU A 138 11.32 0.33 1.09
N VAL A 139 10.04 0.01 1.12
CA VAL A 139 9.39 -1.03 0.32
C VAL A 139 8.34 -0.38 -0.55
N GLU A 140 8.53 -0.47 -1.85
CA GLU A 140 7.55 0.02 -2.83
C GLU A 140 6.67 -1.14 -3.27
N MET A 141 5.37 -0.93 -3.19
CA MET A 141 4.38 -1.85 -3.70
C MET A 141 4.33 -1.81 -5.22
N ALA A 142 4.61 -2.96 -5.85
CA ALA A 142 4.40 -3.10 -7.27
C ALA A 142 2.89 -3.17 -7.60
N LEU A 143 2.50 -2.56 -8.72
CA LEU A 143 1.17 -2.73 -9.30
C LEU A 143 0.84 -4.23 -9.51
N PRO A 144 -0.46 -4.59 -9.54
CA PRO A 144 -0.89 -5.96 -9.77
C PRO A 144 -0.31 -6.49 -11.08
N SER A 145 0.14 -7.75 -11.08
CA SER A 145 0.52 -8.37 -12.35
C SER A 145 -0.73 -8.84 -13.10
N GLU A 146 -0.58 -9.15 -14.39
CA GLU A 146 -1.64 -9.75 -15.20
C GLU A 146 -2.29 -10.98 -14.52
N GLN A 147 -1.50 -11.81 -13.84
CA GLN A 147 -2.01 -12.96 -13.09
C GLN A 147 -2.85 -12.55 -11.87
N ASP A 148 -2.49 -11.47 -11.16
CA ASP A 148 -3.32 -10.95 -10.07
C ASP A 148 -4.65 -10.43 -10.61
N ILE A 149 -4.59 -9.70 -11.74
CA ILE A 149 -5.77 -9.13 -12.41
C ILE A 149 -6.67 -10.26 -12.90
N LEU A 150 -6.13 -11.26 -13.58
CA LEU A 150 -6.88 -12.40 -14.08
C LEU A 150 -7.52 -13.17 -12.92
N ALA A 151 -6.77 -13.43 -11.83
CA ALA A 151 -7.32 -14.05 -10.63
C ALA A 151 -8.47 -13.22 -10.02
N GLN A 152 -8.37 -11.88 -10.03
CA GLN A 152 -9.45 -10.99 -9.59
C GLN A 152 -10.67 -11.09 -10.52
N LEU A 153 -10.49 -11.12 -11.84
CA LEU A 153 -11.58 -11.28 -12.80
C LEU A 153 -12.30 -12.64 -12.65
N HIS A 154 -11.60 -13.69 -12.26
CA HIS A 154 -12.20 -15.00 -11.95
C HIS A 154 -12.99 -15.02 -10.64
N LYS A 155 -12.73 -14.09 -9.70
CA LYS A 155 -13.53 -13.98 -8.47
C LYS A 155 -14.91 -13.42 -8.82
N ASN A 156 -15.77 -14.27 -9.35
CA ASN A 156 -17.18 -13.95 -9.55
C ASN A 156 -17.92 -14.11 -8.21
N ASN A 157 -18.24 -13.00 -7.57
CA ASN A 157 -19.02 -12.98 -6.34
C ASN A 157 -20.53 -13.19 -6.58
N GLY A 158 -20.90 -14.03 -7.57
CA GLY A 158 -22.28 -14.33 -7.94
C GLY A 158 -23.01 -13.18 -8.66
N GLN A 159 -22.29 -12.28 -9.33
CA GLN A 159 -22.88 -11.13 -10.02
C GLN A 159 -22.61 -11.20 -11.53
N GLY A 160 -23.69 -11.29 -12.31
CA GLY A 160 -23.64 -11.07 -13.74
C GLY A 160 -23.08 -12.22 -14.58
N HIS A 161 -22.83 -11.91 -15.86
CA HIS A 161 -22.26 -12.86 -16.82
C HIS A 161 -20.74 -12.84 -16.73
N VAL A 162 -20.14 -14.02 -16.51
CA VAL A 162 -18.69 -14.18 -16.60
C VAL A 162 -18.32 -14.38 -18.07
N PRO A 163 -17.44 -13.53 -18.65
CA PRO A 163 -16.93 -13.73 -20.00
C PRO A 163 -16.21 -15.07 -20.17
N ASP A 164 -16.05 -15.49 -21.41
CA ASP A 164 -15.20 -16.63 -21.74
C ASP A 164 -13.71 -16.34 -21.44
N GLU A 165 -12.91 -17.41 -21.34
CA GLU A 165 -11.49 -17.33 -20.97
C GLU A 165 -10.65 -16.45 -21.90
N ASP A 166 -10.94 -16.42 -23.21
CA ASP A 166 -10.21 -15.58 -24.17
C ASP A 166 -10.48 -14.10 -23.90
N THR A 167 -11.75 -13.76 -23.67
CA THR A 167 -12.14 -12.40 -23.26
C THR A 167 -11.50 -12.00 -21.93
N LEU A 168 -11.50 -12.87 -20.92
CA LEU A 168 -10.87 -12.60 -19.62
C LEU A 168 -9.36 -12.38 -19.76
N TYR A 169 -8.68 -13.18 -20.58
CA TYR A 169 -7.25 -13.01 -20.84
C TYR A 169 -6.96 -11.65 -21.45
N HIS A 170 -7.68 -11.27 -22.52
CA HIS A 170 -7.53 -9.97 -23.14
C HIS A 170 -7.84 -8.81 -22.17
N MET A 171 -8.90 -8.93 -21.37
CA MET A 171 -9.22 -7.95 -20.33
C MET A 171 -8.07 -7.81 -19.31
N SER A 172 -7.49 -8.92 -18.87
CA SER A 172 -6.39 -8.90 -17.89
C SER A 172 -5.15 -8.17 -18.41
N VAL A 173 -4.80 -8.37 -19.69
CA VAL A 173 -3.71 -7.67 -20.36
C VAL A 173 -4.03 -6.18 -20.49
N ALA A 174 -5.26 -5.86 -20.92
CA ALA A 174 -5.70 -4.49 -21.13
C ALA A 174 -5.82 -3.70 -19.82
N MET A 175 -6.13 -4.35 -18.69
CA MET A 175 -6.24 -3.75 -17.36
C MET A 175 -4.89 -3.56 -16.64
N LYS A 176 -3.77 -3.98 -17.23
CA LYS A 176 -2.44 -3.70 -16.67
C LYS A 176 -2.25 -2.20 -16.45
N GLY A 177 -1.71 -1.84 -15.29
CA GLY A 177 -1.56 -0.45 -14.85
C GLY A 177 -2.62 0.00 -13.85
N LEU A 178 -3.72 -0.76 -13.72
CA LEU A 178 -4.74 -0.53 -12.71
C LEU A 178 -4.37 -1.21 -11.38
N SER A 179 -4.82 -0.63 -10.26
CA SER A 179 -4.89 -1.29 -8.96
C SER A 179 -5.98 -2.38 -8.94
N LEU A 180 -5.90 -3.34 -8.02
CA LEU A 180 -6.93 -4.38 -7.89
C LEU A 180 -8.30 -3.81 -7.50
N ASN A 181 -8.34 -2.69 -6.78
CA ASN A 181 -9.60 -2.00 -6.46
C ASN A 181 -10.24 -1.46 -7.75
N GLU A 182 -9.48 -0.79 -8.61
CA GLU A 182 -9.96 -0.30 -9.91
C GLU A 182 -10.40 -1.46 -10.80
N VAL A 183 -9.63 -2.55 -10.86
CA VAL A 183 -10.01 -3.77 -11.57
C VAL A 183 -11.34 -4.31 -11.04
N GLY A 184 -11.54 -4.38 -9.72
CA GLY A 184 -12.78 -4.87 -9.12
C GLY A 184 -13.99 -3.98 -9.39
N HIS A 185 -13.81 -2.65 -9.43
CA HIS A 185 -14.87 -1.72 -9.84
C HIS A 185 -15.23 -1.89 -11.31
N LEU A 186 -14.23 -1.97 -12.19
CA LEU A 186 -14.43 -2.17 -13.62
C LEU A 186 -15.05 -3.52 -13.91
N GLN A 187 -14.60 -4.58 -13.24
CA GLN A 187 -15.18 -5.93 -13.32
C GLN A 187 -16.68 -5.92 -13.00
N ARG A 188 -17.11 -5.27 -11.91
CA ARG A 188 -18.54 -5.17 -11.58
C ARG A 188 -19.33 -4.43 -12.66
N ARG A 189 -18.78 -3.37 -13.23
CA ARG A 189 -19.43 -2.60 -14.30
C ARG A 189 -19.56 -3.43 -15.58
N LEU A 190 -18.52 -4.19 -15.93
CA LEU A 190 -18.51 -5.04 -17.11
C LEU A 190 -19.49 -6.22 -16.96
N TYR A 191 -19.50 -6.90 -15.82
CA TYR A 191 -20.28 -8.14 -15.66
C TYR A 191 -21.79 -7.89 -15.58
N THR A 192 -22.22 -6.65 -15.33
CA THR A 192 -23.63 -6.24 -15.38
C THR A 192 -24.11 -5.85 -16.78
N MET A 193 -23.22 -5.74 -17.77
CA MET A 193 -23.59 -5.40 -19.14
C MET A 193 -24.23 -6.59 -19.85
N PRO A 194 -25.38 -6.41 -20.53
CA PRO A 194 -25.95 -7.44 -21.39
C PRO A 194 -25.04 -7.68 -22.60
N ASP A 195 -24.85 -8.95 -22.97
CA ASP A 195 -24.03 -9.37 -24.12
C ASP A 195 -22.63 -8.73 -24.15
N LEU A 196 -21.91 -8.80 -23.04
CA LEU A 196 -20.55 -8.28 -22.94
C LEU A 196 -19.61 -8.94 -23.98
N LYS A 197 -19.36 -8.23 -25.07
CA LYS A 197 -18.38 -8.61 -26.11
C LYS A 197 -17.04 -7.95 -25.84
N LEU A 198 -15.97 -8.61 -26.29
CA LEU A 198 -14.59 -8.13 -26.17
C LEU A 198 -14.41 -6.65 -26.56
N ARG A 199 -15.00 -6.22 -27.68
CA ARG A 199 -14.91 -4.82 -28.15
C ARG A 199 -15.50 -3.83 -27.14
N ALA A 200 -16.63 -4.15 -26.53
CA ALA A 200 -17.27 -3.30 -25.53
C ALA A 200 -16.43 -3.26 -24.24
N ALA A 201 -15.94 -4.42 -23.79
CA ALA A 201 -15.03 -4.50 -22.65
C ALA A 201 -13.77 -3.64 -22.83
N MET A 202 -13.16 -3.67 -24.02
CA MET A 202 -11.98 -2.86 -24.33
C MET A 202 -12.26 -1.36 -24.32
N ALA A 203 -13.42 -0.92 -24.79
CA ALA A 203 -13.81 0.49 -24.77
C ALA A 203 -13.94 0.99 -23.32
N GLU A 204 -14.59 0.21 -22.46
CA GLU A 204 -14.75 0.51 -21.03
C GLU A 204 -13.42 0.52 -20.26
N ILE A 205 -12.52 -0.42 -20.56
CA ILE A 205 -11.16 -0.44 -19.99
C ILE A 205 -10.38 0.81 -20.43
N GLN A 206 -10.50 1.21 -21.69
CA GLN A 206 -9.83 2.39 -22.22
C GLN A 206 -10.37 3.67 -21.58
N GLU A 207 -11.68 3.76 -21.35
CA GLU A 207 -12.30 4.88 -20.64
C GLU A 207 -11.79 4.95 -19.19
N GLU A 208 -11.77 3.84 -18.45
CA GLU A 208 -11.26 3.80 -17.08
C GLU A 208 -9.80 4.27 -17.00
N LYS A 209 -8.95 3.81 -17.93
CA LYS A 209 -7.57 4.29 -18.03
C LYS A 209 -7.47 5.78 -18.33
N SER A 210 -8.36 6.30 -19.18
CA SER A 210 -8.40 7.72 -19.52
C SER A 210 -8.78 8.56 -18.29
N GLN A 211 -9.73 8.10 -17.47
CA GLN A 211 -10.11 8.74 -16.21
C GLN A 211 -8.96 8.76 -15.20
N ILE A 212 -8.17 7.68 -15.10
CA ILE A 212 -7.01 7.62 -14.21
C ILE A 212 -5.92 8.60 -14.66
N LEU A 213 -5.60 8.62 -15.96
CA LEU A 213 -4.66 9.58 -16.52
C LEU A 213 -5.12 11.03 -16.31
N ALA A 214 -6.42 11.30 -16.43
CA ALA A 214 -6.98 12.61 -16.15
C ALA A 214 -6.76 13.00 -14.68
N LYS A 215 -7.05 12.11 -13.72
CA LYS A 215 -6.78 12.34 -12.28
C LYS A 215 -5.31 12.62 -12.02
N GLU A 216 -4.40 11.84 -12.62
CA GLU A 216 -2.95 12.09 -12.49
C GLU A 216 -2.52 13.43 -13.10
N SER A 217 -3.08 13.81 -14.25
CA SER A 217 -2.75 15.08 -14.92
C SER A 217 -3.20 16.29 -14.12
N VAL A 218 -4.36 16.23 -13.46
CA VAL A 218 -4.86 17.26 -12.55
C VAL A 218 -3.98 17.34 -11.30
N LEU A 219 -3.52 16.20 -10.77
CA LEU A 219 -2.58 16.16 -9.64
C LEU A 219 -1.18 16.65 -10.00
N ARG A 220 -0.79 16.58 -11.28
CA ARG A 220 0.46 17.15 -11.82
C ARG A 220 0.32 18.61 -12.26
N PHE A 221 -0.82 19.26 -12.03
CA PHE A 221 -0.93 20.71 -12.22
C PHE A 221 -0.07 21.41 -11.17
N TYR A 222 1.20 21.62 -11.53
CA TYR A 222 2.07 22.56 -10.84
C TYR A 222 1.46 23.96 -11.04
N PRO A 223 1.00 24.66 -9.98
CA PRO A 223 0.81 26.09 -10.10
C PRO A 223 2.16 26.69 -10.55
N PRO A 224 2.17 27.68 -11.46
CA PRO A 224 3.40 28.30 -11.90
C PRO A 224 4.20 28.71 -10.66
N GLN A 225 5.37 28.09 -10.48
CA GLN A 225 6.35 28.58 -9.53
C GLN A 225 6.60 30.05 -9.90
N ARG A 226 6.51 30.89 -8.88
CA ARG A 226 6.61 32.36 -8.94
C ARG A 226 7.63 32.82 -10.00
N SER A 227 7.25 33.89 -10.69
CA SER A 227 8.11 34.62 -11.61
C SER A 227 9.52 34.80 -11.03
N LEU A 228 10.52 34.70 -11.91
CA LEU A 228 11.92 35.03 -11.65
C LEU A 228 12.16 36.51 -11.30
N ASP A 229 11.11 37.33 -11.19
CA ASP A 229 11.18 38.76 -10.86
C ASP A 229 11.47 39.05 -9.37
N ASP A 230 11.48 38.04 -8.48
CA ASP A 230 11.82 38.23 -7.05
C ASP A 230 13.31 37.98 -6.72
N ILE A 231 14.17 37.81 -7.74
CA ILE A 231 15.63 37.64 -7.55
C ILE A 231 16.38 38.68 -8.39
N GLY A 232 16.37 39.94 -7.95
CA GLY A 232 17.17 40.96 -8.62
C GLY A 232 16.90 42.40 -8.19
N GLY A 233 17.31 42.74 -6.97
CA GLY A 233 17.41 44.14 -6.54
C GLY A 233 18.59 44.29 -5.59
N LEU A 234 19.78 44.48 -6.14
CA LEU A 234 20.95 44.99 -5.44
C LEU A 234 20.65 46.43 -5.00
N ASP A 235 20.65 46.64 -3.68
CA ASP A 235 21.43 47.68 -2.98
C ASP A 235 21.94 47.08 -1.66
#